data_AF-A0A4R0HBU0-F1
#
_entry.id   AF-A0A4R0HBU0-F1
#
_cell.length_a   1.000
_cell.length_b   1.000
_cell.length_c   1.000
_cell.angle_alpha   90.00
_cell.angle_beta   90.00
_cell.angle_gamma   90.00
#
_symmetry.space_group_name_H-M   'P 1'
#
loop_
_entity.id
_entity.type
_entity.pdbx_description
1 polymer ?
#
loop_
_entity_poly.entity_id
_entity_poly.type
_entity_poly.pdbx_seq_one_letter_code
_entity_poly.pdbx_strand_id
1 'polypeptide(L)'
;MWLSDVTVSRRRGRRREDSRLAEHVDRLGEEHPPIPLGSVDYTMKKPSLLAERFGPVLAYMTRVELEVERNVLELNILLPDPPEVDRHFYADVWMPQETRHGQILDKLQNLIGVDPHEPNLADVSFSLKFLGALGRMPGVQDVSRMLYYLTGLATERSAVIAYNKFHAGLVGLGERAIAATVVAPIRRQEPGHFAYYQMAAQQLWDQLSGWQKWLTRGLRKRTFEVVGAYNKRQVADFGDVMEALKMSDGGEAELREYARQVGRAEHELMWAHRQGMRVPDYVFKSLKRAAVLAAERKGDVWPAAQPAGS
;
A
#
# COMPACT_ATOMS: atom_id res chain seq x y z
N MET A 1 15.22 13.33 -43.63
CA MET A 1 14.81 14.46 -42.78
C MET A 1 13.64 14.11 -41.83
N TRP A 2 13.47 12.85 -41.40
CA TRP A 2 12.29 12.38 -40.64
C TRP A 2 12.61 11.82 -39.24
N LEU A 3 13.90 11.71 -38.88
CA LEU A 3 14.31 11.15 -37.57
C LEU A 3 14.35 12.21 -36.45
N SER A 4 14.46 13.49 -36.81
CA SER A 4 14.59 14.61 -35.87
C SER A 4 13.25 14.96 -35.17
N ASP A 5 12.13 14.88 -35.88
CA ASP A 5 10.81 15.23 -35.32
C ASP A 5 10.29 14.19 -34.31
N VAL A 6 10.59 12.91 -34.52
CA VAL A 6 10.19 11.82 -33.61
C VAL A 6 10.94 11.90 -32.29
N THR A 7 12.23 12.27 -32.32
CA THR A 7 13.04 12.44 -31.10
C THR A 7 12.64 13.70 -30.34
N VAL A 8 12.35 14.80 -31.03
CA VAL A 8 11.88 16.05 -30.39
C VAL A 8 10.50 15.88 -29.76
N SER A 9 9.57 15.20 -30.45
CA SER A 9 8.22 14.91 -29.92
C SER A 9 8.27 14.02 -28.67
N ARG A 10 9.05 12.93 -28.69
CA ARG A 10 9.27 12.06 -27.50
C ARG A 10 9.92 12.81 -26.33
N ARG A 11 10.90 13.68 -26.61
CA ARG A 11 11.59 14.46 -25.56
C ARG A 11 10.67 15.52 -24.94
N ARG A 12 9.76 16.10 -25.73
CA ARG A 12 8.77 17.08 -25.27
C ARG A 12 7.63 16.43 -24.48
N GLY A 13 7.20 15.22 -24.85
CA GLY A 13 6.26 14.40 -24.09
C GLY A 13 6.81 14.02 -22.72
N ARG A 14 8.04 13.48 -22.68
CA ARG A 14 8.71 13.08 -21.44
C ARG A 14 8.86 14.23 -20.44
N ARG A 15 9.30 15.41 -20.90
CA ARG A 15 9.45 16.60 -20.04
C ARG A 15 8.12 17.09 -19.45
N ARG A 16 7.00 16.87 -20.14
CA ARG A 16 5.66 17.26 -19.68
C ARG A 16 5.11 16.26 -18.65
N GLU A 17 5.41 14.97 -18.81
CA GLU A 17 5.04 13.93 -17.84
C GLU A 17 5.85 14.07 -16.54
N ASP A 18 7.18 14.27 -16.65
CA ASP A 18 8.05 14.58 -15.51
C ASP A 18 7.53 15.80 -14.74
N SER A 19 7.08 16.84 -15.46
CA SER A 19 6.51 18.05 -14.87
C SER A 19 5.18 17.82 -14.16
N ARG A 20 4.34 16.89 -14.62
CA ARG A 20 3.05 16.58 -13.97
C ARG A 20 3.23 15.76 -12.70
N LEU A 21 4.16 14.82 -12.70
CA LEU A 21 4.48 14.04 -11.51
C LEU A 21 5.07 14.93 -10.42
N ALA A 22 6.02 15.80 -10.77
CA ALA A 22 6.58 16.78 -9.84
C ALA A 22 5.50 17.71 -9.26
N GLU A 23 4.65 18.30 -10.12
CA GLU A 23 3.55 19.16 -9.68
C GLU A 23 2.57 18.44 -8.73
N HIS A 24 2.32 17.14 -8.96
CA HIS A 24 1.49 16.34 -8.05
C HIS A 24 2.15 16.16 -6.68
N VAL A 25 3.46 15.88 -6.65
CA VAL A 25 4.21 15.71 -5.38
C VAL A 25 4.24 17.03 -4.60
N ASP A 26 4.54 18.14 -5.25
CA ASP A 26 4.58 19.47 -4.63
C ASP A 26 3.21 19.80 -4.01
N ARG A 27 2.14 19.65 -4.80
CA ARG A 27 0.77 19.91 -4.35
C ARG A 27 0.35 18.99 -3.20
N LEU A 28 0.73 17.72 -3.25
CA LEU A 28 0.46 16.77 -2.17
C LEU A 28 1.13 17.22 -0.85
N GLY A 29 2.38 17.68 -0.90
CA GLY A 29 3.08 18.20 0.26
C GLY A 29 2.44 19.48 0.82
N GLU A 30 2.01 20.38 -0.06
CA GLU A 30 1.41 21.67 0.31
C GLU A 30 -0.02 21.54 0.85
N GLU A 31 -0.89 20.79 0.15
CA GLU A 31 -2.32 20.67 0.51
C GLU A 31 -2.54 19.70 1.67
N HIS A 32 -1.63 18.75 1.86
CA HIS A 32 -1.77 17.67 2.84
C HIS A 32 -0.50 17.51 3.69
N PRO A 33 -0.05 18.54 4.43
CA PRO A 33 1.16 18.44 5.25
C PRO A 33 1.03 17.36 6.34
N PRO A 34 2.14 16.91 6.95
CA PRO A 34 2.11 15.96 8.06
C PRO A 34 1.15 16.41 9.17
N ILE A 35 0.31 15.49 9.64
CA ILE A 35 -0.75 15.79 10.61
C ILE A 35 -0.12 16.30 11.92
N PRO A 36 -0.48 17.51 12.40
CA PRO A 36 0.02 18.01 13.67
C PRO A 36 -0.47 17.15 14.83
N LEU A 37 0.43 16.63 15.67
CA LEU A 37 0.03 15.77 16.81
C LEU A 37 -0.93 16.48 17.78
N GLY A 38 -0.82 17.81 17.90
CA GLY A 38 -1.70 18.61 18.74
C GLY A 38 -3.12 18.80 18.19
N SER A 39 -3.38 18.48 16.92
CA SER A 39 -4.74 18.57 16.34
C SER A 39 -5.58 17.31 16.55
N VAL A 40 -5.03 16.29 17.21
CA VAL A 40 -5.66 14.98 17.35
C VAL A 40 -6.41 14.88 18.70
N ASP A 41 -7.70 14.58 18.62
CA ASP A 41 -8.57 14.35 19.78
C ASP A 41 -8.78 12.84 19.97
N TYR A 42 -8.16 12.31 21.03
CA TYR A 42 -8.25 10.89 21.40
C TYR A 42 -9.43 10.57 22.33
N THR A 43 -10.41 11.47 22.46
CA THR A 43 -11.61 11.22 23.27
C THR A 43 -12.36 10.00 22.73
N MET A 44 -12.54 8.99 23.58
CA MET A 44 -13.25 7.75 23.24
C MET A 44 -14.42 7.53 24.20
N LYS A 45 -15.54 7.02 23.67
CA LYS A 45 -16.72 6.70 24.48
C LYS A 45 -16.74 5.25 24.93
N LYS A 46 -16.20 4.34 24.11
CA LYS A 46 -16.25 2.89 24.26
C LYS A 46 -14.88 2.27 23.93
N PRO A 47 -13.82 2.64 24.66
CA PRO A 47 -12.45 2.16 24.37
C PRO A 47 -12.34 0.63 24.38
N SER A 48 -13.03 -0.06 25.29
CA SER A 48 -13.03 -1.53 25.34
C SER A 48 -13.66 -2.18 24.10
N LEU A 49 -14.78 -1.63 23.62
CA LEU A 49 -15.44 -2.14 22.41
C LEU A 49 -14.61 -1.84 21.14
N LEU A 50 -13.92 -0.70 21.13
CA LEU A 50 -12.97 -0.36 20.08
C LEU A 50 -11.80 -1.36 20.06
N ALA A 51 -11.21 -1.68 21.21
CA ALA A 51 -10.16 -2.67 21.34
C ALA A 51 -10.63 -4.07 20.90
N GLU A 52 -11.81 -4.51 21.34
CA GLU A 52 -12.39 -5.80 20.96
C GLU A 52 -12.58 -5.91 19.45
N ARG A 53 -13.18 -4.88 18.83
CA ARG A 53 -13.59 -4.95 17.42
C ARG A 53 -12.48 -4.61 16.43
N PHE A 54 -11.61 -3.67 16.79
CA PHE A 54 -10.60 -3.11 15.88
C PHE A 54 -9.18 -3.16 16.43
N GLY A 55 -8.94 -3.81 17.57
CA GLY A 55 -7.60 -4.02 18.12
C GLY A 55 -6.63 -4.66 17.12
N PRO A 56 -6.98 -5.79 16.48
CA PRO A 56 -6.13 -6.41 15.45
C PRO A 56 -5.86 -5.48 14.25
N VAL A 57 -6.85 -4.66 13.87
CA VAL A 57 -6.72 -3.67 12.79
C VAL A 57 -5.70 -2.61 13.17
N LEU A 58 -5.86 -2.01 14.36
CA LEU A 58 -4.94 -0.98 14.86
C LEU A 58 -3.53 -1.54 15.03
N ALA A 59 -3.38 -2.71 15.65
CA ALA A 59 -2.06 -3.32 15.83
C ALA A 59 -1.34 -3.58 14.51
N TYR A 60 -2.08 -4.06 13.50
CA TYR A 60 -1.49 -4.30 12.20
C TYR A 60 -1.13 -3.01 11.46
N MET A 61 -2.06 -2.06 11.39
CA MET A 61 -1.87 -0.79 10.68
C MET A 61 -0.77 0.04 11.34
N THR A 62 -0.79 0.22 12.66
CA THR A 62 0.27 0.91 13.41
C THR A 62 1.65 0.36 13.08
N ARG A 63 1.82 -0.97 13.09
CA ARG A 63 3.11 -1.59 12.74
C ARG A 63 3.53 -1.25 11.31
N VAL A 64 2.62 -1.34 10.34
CA VAL A 64 2.93 -1.00 8.94
C VAL A 64 3.39 0.45 8.82
N GLU A 65 2.71 1.39 9.47
CA GLU A 65 3.10 2.81 9.43
C GLU A 65 4.41 3.09 10.18
N LEU A 66 4.69 2.37 11.27
CA LEU A 66 5.97 2.52 11.99
C LEU A 66 7.16 1.97 11.20
N GLU A 67 6.94 1.02 10.29
CA GLU A 67 7.99 0.44 9.45
C GLU A 67 8.41 1.34 8.26
N VAL A 68 7.82 2.51 8.13
CA VAL A 68 8.11 3.47 7.04
C VAL A 68 9.58 3.87 7.00
N GLU A 69 10.23 4.08 8.16
CA GLU A 69 11.66 4.41 8.18
C GLU A 69 12.51 3.28 7.58
N ARG A 70 12.20 2.02 7.92
CA ARG A 70 12.81 0.85 7.28
C ARG A 70 12.52 0.83 5.78
N ASN A 71 11.29 1.11 5.36
CA ASN A 71 10.94 1.17 3.94
C ASN A 71 11.81 2.19 3.19
N VAL A 72 12.02 3.38 3.75
CA VAL A 72 12.94 4.38 3.16
C VAL A 72 14.38 3.86 3.09
N LEU A 73 14.87 3.15 4.10
CA LEU A 73 16.18 2.50 4.05
C LEU A 73 16.26 1.46 2.92
N GLU A 74 15.23 0.62 2.77
CA GLU A 74 15.13 -0.35 1.68
C GLU A 74 15.14 0.33 0.30
N LEU A 75 14.44 1.47 0.16
CA LEU A 75 14.41 2.24 -1.08
C LEU A 75 15.77 2.84 -1.42
N ASN A 76 16.46 3.43 -0.45
CA ASN A 76 17.81 3.98 -0.65
C ASN A 76 18.82 2.90 -1.07
N ILE A 77 18.62 1.66 -0.62
CA ILE A 77 19.46 0.52 -1.03
C ILE A 77 19.05 0.00 -2.41
N LEU A 78 17.76 -0.21 -2.63
CA LEU A 78 17.20 -0.79 -3.86
C LEU A 78 17.39 0.15 -5.05
N LEU A 79 17.33 1.46 -4.81
CA LEU A 79 17.39 2.51 -5.81
C LEU A 79 18.61 3.41 -5.55
N PRO A 80 19.82 3.00 -5.95
CA PRO A 80 21.04 3.76 -5.68
C PRO A 80 21.10 5.15 -6.35
N ASP A 81 20.33 5.35 -7.42
CA ASP A 81 20.22 6.63 -8.14
C ASP A 81 18.77 6.81 -8.63
N PRO A 82 17.83 7.18 -7.73
CA PRO A 82 16.44 7.41 -8.10
C PRO A 82 16.29 8.80 -8.75
N PRO A 83 15.28 9.02 -9.60
CA PRO A 83 14.90 10.36 -10.03
C PRO A 83 14.74 11.32 -8.88
N GLU A 84 15.02 12.59 -9.12
CA GLU A 84 14.84 13.65 -8.14
C GLU A 84 13.40 13.71 -7.60
N VAL A 85 12.40 13.56 -8.47
CA VAL A 85 10.99 13.54 -8.07
C VAL A 85 10.65 12.37 -7.14
N ASP A 86 11.28 11.20 -7.33
CA ASP A 86 11.06 10.05 -6.45
C ASP A 86 11.63 10.33 -5.06
N ARG A 87 12.87 10.86 -5.02
CA ARG A 87 13.54 11.25 -3.77
C ARG A 87 12.73 12.31 -3.04
N HIS A 88 12.26 13.32 -3.76
CA HIS A 88 11.42 14.36 -3.20
C HIS A 88 10.14 13.78 -2.60
N PHE A 89 9.46 12.89 -3.32
CA PHE A 89 8.28 12.21 -2.81
C PHE A 89 8.56 11.40 -1.54
N TYR A 90 9.47 10.42 -1.58
CA TYR A 90 9.61 9.50 -0.44
C TYR A 90 10.29 10.16 0.77
N ALA A 91 11.20 11.11 0.57
CA ALA A 91 11.98 11.70 1.68
C ALA A 91 11.31 12.95 2.26
N ASP A 92 10.72 13.80 1.41
CA ASP A 92 10.28 15.14 1.84
C ASP A 92 8.76 15.22 2.04
N VAL A 93 7.97 14.34 1.38
CA VAL A 93 6.49 14.37 1.44
C VAL A 93 5.94 13.15 2.18
N TRP A 94 6.17 11.95 1.65
CA TRP A 94 5.58 10.70 2.13
C TRP A 94 6.11 10.32 3.51
N MET A 95 7.43 10.19 3.70
CA MET A 95 7.99 9.77 5.00
C MET A 95 7.51 10.66 6.16
N PRO A 96 7.56 12.01 6.11
CA PRO A 96 7.03 12.83 7.19
C PRO A 96 5.53 12.64 7.47
N GLN A 97 4.71 12.42 6.44
CA GLN A 97 3.27 12.15 6.58
C GLN A 97 3.04 10.81 7.27
N GLU A 98 3.63 9.75 6.75
CA GLU A 98 3.54 8.39 7.26
C GLU A 98 4.06 8.23 8.69
N THR A 99 5.18 8.89 9.03
CA THR A 99 5.68 8.92 10.40
C THR A 99 4.64 9.52 11.35
N ARG A 100 3.87 10.53 10.92
CA ARG A 100 2.75 11.05 11.73
C ARG A 100 1.61 10.05 11.84
N HIS A 101 1.30 9.30 10.79
CA HIS A 101 0.26 8.26 10.85
C HIS A 101 0.63 7.21 11.89
N GLY A 102 1.86 6.69 11.83
CA GLY A 102 2.37 5.72 12.80
C GLY A 102 2.33 6.24 14.24
N GLN A 103 2.82 7.47 14.49
CA GLN A 103 2.77 8.09 15.82
C GLN A 103 1.33 8.26 16.34
N ILE A 104 0.40 8.65 15.46
CA ILE A 104 -0.98 8.90 15.84
C ILE A 104 -1.69 7.58 16.18
N LEU A 105 -1.51 6.54 15.35
CA LEU A 105 -2.10 5.23 15.55
C LEU A 105 -1.48 4.48 16.74
N ASP A 106 -0.16 4.59 16.95
CA ASP A 106 0.52 4.04 18.12
C ASP A 106 -0.03 4.64 19.41
N LYS A 107 -0.21 5.95 19.47
CA LYS A 107 -0.85 6.59 20.63
C LYS A 107 -2.29 6.12 20.82
N LEU A 108 -3.08 5.98 19.76
CA LEU A 108 -4.44 5.46 19.86
C LEU A 108 -4.44 4.02 20.40
N GLN A 109 -3.57 3.16 19.86
CA GLN A 109 -3.39 1.77 20.27
C GLN A 109 -3.04 1.66 21.77
N ASN A 110 -2.08 2.46 22.23
CA ASN A 110 -1.68 2.50 23.63
C ASN A 110 -2.84 2.91 24.55
N LEU A 111 -3.66 3.89 24.12
CA LEU A 111 -4.80 4.37 24.91
C LEU A 111 -5.95 3.37 25.02
N ILE A 112 -6.09 2.44 24.07
CA ILE A 112 -7.11 1.38 24.12
C ILE A 112 -6.59 0.07 24.73
N GLY A 113 -5.31 0.01 25.11
CA GLY A 113 -4.71 -1.16 25.77
C GLY A 113 -4.54 -2.37 24.85
N VAL A 114 -4.28 -2.14 23.56
CA VAL A 114 -4.00 -3.22 22.60
C VAL A 114 -2.50 -3.41 22.47
N ASP A 115 -2.02 -4.64 22.62
CA ASP A 115 -0.60 -4.95 22.49
C ASP A 115 -0.07 -4.60 21.08
N PRO A 116 1.07 -3.90 20.98
CA PRO A 116 1.68 -3.59 19.69
C PRO A 116 2.22 -4.84 19.00
N HIS A 117 2.08 -4.89 17.68
CA HIS A 117 2.93 -5.77 16.89
C HIS A 117 4.30 -5.13 16.76
N GLU A 118 5.36 -5.89 17.03
CA GLU A 118 6.73 -5.38 16.95
C GLU A 118 7.09 -4.94 15.51
N PRO A 119 7.42 -3.65 15.28
CA PRO A 119 7.86 -3.19 13.98
C PRO A 119 9.33 -3.55 13.75
N ASN A 120 9.67 -3.90 12.51
CA ASN A 120 11.05 -4.02 12.09
C ASN A 120 11.54 -2.68 11.51
N LEU A 121 12.43 -2.00 12.24
CA LEU A 121 12.90 -0.66 11.89
C LEU A 121 14.24 -0.63 11.11
N ALA A 122 14.99 -1.73 11.07
CA ALA A 122 16.38 -1.69 10.59
C ALA A 122 16.83 -2.88 9.72
N ASP A 123 16.13 -4.02 9.78
CA ASP A 123 16.60 -5.22 9.09
C ASP A 123 16.26 -5.17 7.61
N VAL A 124 17.29 -4.94 6.79
CA VAL A 124 17.20 -5.03 5.32
C VAL A 124 17.76 -6.37 4.85
N SER A 125 16.93 -7.13 4.12
CA SER A 125 17.27 -8.47 3.65
C SER A 125 18.49 -8.48 2.71
N PHE A 126 19.25 -9.59 2.74
CA PHE A 126 20.38 -9.78 1.82
C PHE A 126 19.94 -9.71 0.35
N SER A 127 18.77 -10.25 0.02
CA SER A 127 18.20 -10.22 -1.33
C SER A 127 17.99 -8.78 -1.82
N LEU A 128 17.50 -7.87 -0.97
CA LEU A 128 17.35 -6.45 -1.31
C LEU A 128 18.70 -5.77 -1.49
N LYS A 129 19.67 -6.05 -0.60
CA LYS A 129 21.05 -5.54 -0.74
C LYS A 129 21.69 -5.99 -2.05
N PHE A 130 21.49 -7.25 -2.43
CA PHE A 130 21.98 -7.81 -3.68
C PHE A 130 21.29 -7.17 -4.90
N LEU A 131 19.97 -6.98 -4.85
CA LEU A 131 19.23 -6.27 -5.90
C LEU A 131 19.70 -4.82 -6.05
N GLY A 132 19.95 -4.11 -4.94
CA GLY A 132 20.52 -2.77 -4.95
C GLY A 132 21.91 -2.71 -5.59
N ALA A 133 22.75 -3.73 -5.35
CA ALA A 133 24.05 -3.84 -6.01
C ALA A 133 23.92 -4.01 -7.54
N LEU A 134 22.97 -4.85 -7.99
CA LEU A 134 22.66 -5.02 -9.42
C LEU A 134 21.96 -3.79 -10.03
N GLY A 135 21.23 -3.01 -9.23
CA GLY A 135 20.55 -1.77 -9.61
C GLY A 135 21.47 -0.66 -10.12
N ARG A 136 22.79 -0.79 -9.96
CA ARG A 136 23.75 0.09 -10.65
C ARG A 136 23.73 -0.06 -12.18
N MET A 137 23.12 -1.13 -12.70
CA MET A 137 22.89 -1.32 -14.13
C MET A 137 21.54 -0.69 -14.54
N PRO A 138 21.51 0.30 -15.45
CA PRO A 138 20.28 1.07 -15.74
C PRO A 138 19.05 0.22 -16.09
N GLY A 139 19.24 -0.84 -16.88
CA GLY A 139 18.14 -1.73 -17.27
C GLY A 139 17.54 -2.54 -16.11
N VAL A 140 18.36 -2.89 -15.11
CA VAL A 140 17.94 -3.59 -13.90
C VAL A 140 17.28 -2.62 -12.92
N GLN A 141 17.84 -1.42 -12.80
CA GLN A 141 17.29 -0.33 -11.98
C GLN A 141 15.83 -0.04 -12.30
N ASP A 142 15.51 0.07 -13.59
CA ASP A 142 14.15 0.31 -14.06
C ASP A 142 13.17 -0.80 -13.68
N VAL A 143 13.63 -2.06 -13.64
CA VAL A 143 12.80 -3.20 -13.20
C VAL A 143 12.58 -3.13 -11.69
N SER A 144 13.64 -2.88 -10.91
CA SER A 144 13.54 -2.71 -9.45
C SER A 144 12.59 -1.56 -9.08
N ARG A 145 12.74 -0.42 -9.75
CA ARG A 145 11.88 0.76 -9.57
C ARG A 145 10.43 0.49 -9.95
N MET A 146 10.20 -0.22 -11.05
CA MET A 146 8.84 -0.63 -11.41
C MET A 146 8.22 -1.56 -10.36
N LEU A 147 8.97 -2.52 -9.82
CA LEU A 147 8.48 -3.39 -8.74
C LEU A 147 8.17 -2.63 -7.47
N TYR A 148 8.99 -1.62 -7.14
CA TYR A 148 8.71 -0.68 -6.06
C TYR A 148 7.38 0.05 -6.30
N TYR A 149 7.19 0.69 -7.46
CA TYR A 149 5.96 1.43 -7.73
C TYR A 149 4.71 0.53 -7.71
N LEU A 150 4.80 -0.69 -8.24
CA LEU A 150 3.69 -1.65 -8.20
C LEU A 150 3.37 -2.11 -6.78
N THR A 151 4.39 -2.22 -5.93
CA THR A 151 4.20 -2.54 -4.51
C THR A 151 3.52 -1.39 -3.79
N GLY A 152 4.03 -0.16 -3.93
CA GLY A 152 3.40 1.05 -3.41
C GLY A 152 1.95 1.19 -3.88
N LEU A 153 1.69 1.04 -5.18
CA LEU A 153 0.34 1.10 -5.75
C LEU A 153 -0.66 0.15 -5.08
N ALA A 154 -0.24 -1.09 -4.79
CA ALA A 154 -1.09 -2.06 -4.10
C ALA A 154 -1.26 -1.70 -2.62
N THR A 155 -0.18 -1.30 -1.95
CA THR A 155 -0.18 -0.85 -0.55
C THR A 155 -1.12 0.32 -0.34
N GLU A 156 -0.91 1.43 -1.05
CA GLU A 156 -1.73 2.62 -0.90
C GLU A 156 -3.19 2.34 -1.23
N ARG A 157 -3.46 1.50 -2.25
CA ARG A 157 -4.84 1.15 -2.58
C ARG A 157 -5.51 0.36 -1.47
N SER A 158 -4.79 -0.57 -0.85
CA SER A 158 -5.27 -1.31 0.31
C SER A 158 -5.46 -0.40 1.52
N ALA A 159 -4.55 0.55 1.76
CA ALA A 159 -4.64 1.53 2.83
C ALA A 159 -5.87 2.43 2.66
N VAL A 160 -6.10 3.00 1.47
CA VAL A 160 -7.33 3.75 1.13
C VAL A 160 -8.58 2.95 1.50
N ILE A 161 -8.66 1.67 1.13
CA ILE A 161 -9.84 0.83 1.41
C ILE A 161 -9.96 0.55 2.91
N ALA A 162 -8.85 0.23 3.58
CA ALA A 162 -8.80 -0.05 5.01
C ALA A 162 -9.23 1.16 5.85
N TYR A 163 -8.63 2.33 5.62
CA TYR A 163 -8.99 3.57 6.31
C TYR A 163 -10.44 3.99 6.06
N ASN A 164 -10.99 3.78 4.86
CA ASN A 164 -12.41 4.02 4.59
C ASN A 164 -13.33 3.11 5.42
N LYS A 165 -13.03 1.80 5.48
CA LYS A 165 -13.83 0.85 6.26
C LYS A 165 -13.66 1.05 7.75
N PHE A 166 -12.45 1.32 8.22
CA PHE A 166 -12.17 1.61 9.62
C PHE A 166 -12.87 2.88 10.08
N HIS A 167 -12.79 3.97 9.31
CA HIS A 167 -13.54 5.20 9.58
C HIS A 167 -15.05 4.94 9.69
N ALA A 168 -15.63 4.22 8.73
CA ALA A 168 -17.06 3.86 8.78
C ALA A 168 -17.40 3.03 10.03
N GLY A 169 -16.52 2.11 10.42
CA GLY A 169 -16.61 1.32 11.65
C GLY A 169 -16.64 2.18 12.90
N LEU A 170 -15.72 3.14 13.03
CA LEU A 170 -15.66 4.09 14.15
C LEU A 170 -16.91 4.97 14.24
N VAL A 171 -17.36 5.51 13.10
CA VAL A 171 -18.61 6.28 13.03
C VAL A 171 -19.79 5.44 13.48
N GLY A 172 -19.87 4.17 13.05
CA GLY A 172 -20.91 3.23 13.47
C GLY A 172 -20.89 2.89 14.97
N LEU A 173 -19.71 2.90 15.60
CA LEU A 173 -19.59 2.73 17.06
C LEU A 173 -19.98 3.99 17.86
N GLY A 174 -20.03 5.15 17.20
CA GLY A 174 -20.25 6.46 17.81
C GLY A 174 -18.95 7.18 18.22
N GLU A 175 -17.79 6.67 17.81
CA GLU A 175 -16.46 7.20 18.13
C GLU A 175 -16.07 8.36 17.20
N ARG A 176 -16.76 9.49 17.37
CA ARG A 176 -16.66 10.62 16.43
C ARG A 176 -15.33 11.37 16.48
N ALA A 177 -14.74 11.55 17.66
CA ALA A 177 -13.50 12.32 17.81
C ALA A 177 -12.33 11.65 17.08
N ILE A 178 -12.08 10.37 17.38
CA ILE A 178 -11.04 9.60 16.69
C ILE A 178 -11.37 9.37 15.21
N ALA A 179 -12.63 9.16 14.83
CA ALA A 179 -12.98 9.07 13.41
C ALA A 179 -12.61 10.37 12.66
N ALA A 180 -12.92 11.53 13.23
CA ALA A 180 -12.74 12.83 12.59
C ALA A 180 -11.30 13.37 12.65
N THR A 181 -10.55 13.05 13.71
CA THR A 181 -9.24 13.68 13.98
C THR A 181 -8.05 12.72 13.92
N VAL A 182 -8.27 11.40 14.06
CA VAL A 182 -7.24 10.37 13.84
C VAL A 182 -7.36 9.84 12.41
N VAL A 183 -8.51 9.22 12.08
CA VAL A 183 -8.63 8.41 10.86
C VAL A 183 -8.91 9.27 9.63
N ALA A 184 -9.80 10.25 9.71
CA ALA A 184 -10.18 11.06 8.56
C ALA A 184 -9.02 11.87 7.95
N PRO A 185 -8.09 12.48 8.73
CA PRO A 185 -6.94 13.16 8.16
C PRO A 185 -6.00 12.21 7.42
N ILE A 186 -5.67 11.05 8.01
CA ILE A 186 -4.83 10.02 7.37
C ILE A 186 -5.46 9.58 6.04
N ARG A 187 -6.75 9.21 6.09
CA ARG A 187 -7.56 8.83 4.92
C ARG A 187 -7.58 9.88 3.78
N ARG A 188 -7.32 11.15 4.07
CA ARG A 188 -7.24 12.21 3.03
C ARG A 188 -5.88 12.22 2.32
N GLN A 189 -4.82 11.71 2.94
CA GLN A 189 -3.47 11.67 2.37
C GLN A 189 -3.25 10.46 1.45
N GLU A 190 -3.74 9.27 1.85
CA GLU A 190 -3.60 8.02 1.09
C GLU A 190 -3.91 8.10 -0.43
N PRO A 191 -4.99 8.79 -0.87
CA PRO A 191 -5.29 8.87 -2.29
C PRO A 191 -4.22 9.63 -3.08
N GLY A 192 -3.53 10.59 -2.44
CA GLY A 192 -2.41 11.33 -3.02
C GLY A 192 -1.17 10.46 -3.20
N HIS A 193 -0.86 9.61 -2.22
CA HIS A 193 0.22 8.61 -2.33
C HIS A 193 -0.08 7.60 -3.42
N PHE A 194 -1.30 7.07 -3.44
CA PHE A 194 -1.76 6.16 -4.49
C PHE A 194 -1.60 6.78 -5.90
N ALA A 195 -2.00 8.04 -6.06
CA ALA A 195 -1.88 8.76 -7.32
C ALA A 195 -0.42 8.93 -7.77
N TYR A 196 0.50 9.23 -6.84
CA TYR A 196 1.93 9.28 -7.14
C TYR A 196 2.42 7.94 -7.72
N TYR A 197 2.19 6.82 -7.02
CA TYR A 197 2.64 5.51 -7.49
C TYR A 197 2.00 5.12 -8.83
N GLN A 198 0.73 5.46 -9.03
CA GLN A 198 0.04 5.20 -10.30
C GLN A 198 0.68 5.97 -11.45
N MET A 199 0.90 7.27 -11.28
CA MET A 199 1.50 8.12 -12.31
C MET A 199 2.93 7.71 -12.61
N ALA A 200 3.74 7.47 -11.57
CA ALA A 200 5.13 7.04 -11.71
C ALA A 200 5.23 5.67 -12.41
N ALA A 201 4.37 4.70 -12.06
CA ALA A 201 4.31 3.40 -12.72
C ALA A 201 3.89 3.52 -14.19
N GLN A 202 2.87 4.33 -14.51
CA GLN A 202 2.45 4.57 -15.89
C GLN A 202 3.58 5.15 -16.73
N GLN A 203 4.21 6.21 -16.22
CA GLN A 203 5.28 6.89 -16.92
C GLN A 203 6.51 5.99 -17.16
N LEU A 204 6.91 5.19 -16.16
CA LEU A 204 8.04 4.28 -16.31
C LEU A 204 7.71 3.12 -17.25
N TRP A 205 6.48 2.60 -17.21
CA TRP A 205 6.08 1.46 -18.03
C TRP A 205 6.22 1.74 -19.52
N ASP A 206 5.91 2.95 -19.97
CA ASP A 206 6.05 3.35 -21.37
C ASP A 206 7.51 3.43 -21.82
N GLN A 207 8.45 3.56 -20.88
CA GLN A 207 9.89 3.60 -21.11
C GLN A 207 10.54 2.21 -21.09
N LEU A 208 9.90 1.23 -20.44
CA LEU A 208 10.44 -0.13 -20.35
C LEU A 208 10.49 -0.84 -21.72
N SER A 209 11.62 -1.48 -22.00
CA SER A 209 11.76 -2.41 -23.11
C SER A 209 10.95 -3.70 -22.91
N GLY A 210 10.80 -4.49 -23.98
CA GLY A 210 9.99 -5.71 -23.95
C GLY A 210 10.45 -6.75 -22.91
N TRP A 211 11.77 -6.94 -22.75
CA TRP A 211 12.31 -7.87 -21.77
C TRP A 211 12.12 -7.38 -20.33
N GLN A 212 12.23 -6.07 -20.08
CA GLN A 212 11.95 -5.46 -18.77
C GLN A 212 10.48 -5.67 -18.40
N LYS A 213 9.54 -5.39 -19.32
CA LYS A 213 8.11 -5.64 -19.11
C LYS A 213 7.81 -7.12 -18.83
N TRP A 214 8.46 -8.03 -19.54
CA TRP A 214 8.32 -9.47 -19.31
C TRP A 214 8.84 -9.86 -17.93
N LEU A 215 10.04 -9.40 -17.55
CA LEU A 215 10.67 -9.70 -16.28
C LEU A 215 9.87 -9.13 -15.10
N THR A 216 9.45 -7.85 -15.18
CA THR A 216 8.59 -7.21 -14.16
C THR A 216 7.34 -8.03 -13.91
N ARG A 217 6.60 -8.43 -14.97
CA ARG A 217 5.39 -9.27 -14.80
C ARG A 217 5.71 -10.61 -14.13
N GLY A 218 6.82 -11.23 -14.51
CA GLY A 218 7.25 -12.53 -13.99
C GLY A 218 7.67 -12.48 -12.51
N LEU A 219 8.40 -11.43 -12.13
CA LEU A 219 8.82 -11.18 -10.75
C LEU A 219 7.61 -10.80 -9.89
N ARG A 220 6.83 -9.82 -10.33
CA ARG A 220 5.64 -9.33 -9.62
C ARG A 220 4.64 -10.44 -9.32
N LYS A 221 4.39 -11.35 -10.27
CA LYS A 221 3.53 -12.53 -10.04
C LYS A 221 4.05 -13.45 -8.91
N ARG A 222 5.36 -13.52 -8.71
CA ARG A 222 6.00 -14.38 -7.70
C ARG A 222 6.21 -13.68 -6.36
N THR A 223 6.38 -12.37 -6.37
CA THR A 223 6.74 -11.59 -5.18
C THR A 223 5.58 -10.79 -4.60
N PHE A 224 4.40 -10.80 -5.23
CA PHE A 224 3.21 -10.19 -4.64
C PHE A 224 2.86 -10.88 -3.32
N GLU A 225 2.69 -10.06 -2.27
CA GLU A 225 2.15 -10.48 -0.98
C GLU A 225 1.24 -9.37 -0.44
N VAL A 226 0.41 -9.70 0.56
CA VAL A 226 -0.43 -8.72 1.26
C VAL A 226 0.42 -7.66 1.98
N VAL A 227 -0.15 -6.46 2.15
CA VAL A 227 0.55 -5.26 2.63
C VAL A 227 1.30 -5.53 3.92
N GLY A 228 2.60 -5.24 3.95
CA GLY A 228 3.42 -5.31 5.16
C GLY A 228 3.65 -6.73 5.70
N ALA A 229 3.36 -7.79 4.94
CA ALA A 229 3.59 -9.16 5.37
C ALA A 229 4.90 -9.74 4.82
N TYR A 230 5.79 -10.12 5.72
CA TYR A 230 7.11 -10.70 5.44
C TYR A 230 7.21 -12.17 5.88
N ASN A 231 6.23 -12.67 6.65
CA ASN A 231 6.20 -14.04 7.13
C ASN A 231 4.75 -14.54 7.27
N LYS A 232 4.58 -15.86 7.50
CA LYS A 232 3.26 -16.50 7.60
C LYS A 232 2.38 -15.90 8.70
N ARG A 233 2.97 -15.47 9.83
CA ARG A 233 2.22 -14.85 10.93
C ARG A 233 1.59 -13.54 10.47
N GLN A 234 2.37 -12.67 9.85
CA GLN A 234 1.89 -11.37 9.35
C GLN A 234 0.88 -11.51 8.19
N VAL A 235 0.98 -12.57 7.38
CA VAL A 235 -0.05 -12.89 6.37
C VAL A 235 -1.38 -13.24 7.04
N ALA A 236 -1.35 -14.03 8.11
CA ALA A 236 -2.54 -14.36 8.88
C ALA A 236 -3.08 -13.14 9.65
N ASP A 237 -2.22 -12.30 10.22
CA ASP A 237 -2.63 -11.05 10.87
C ASP A 237 -3.36 -10.12 9.88
N PHE A 238 -2.91 -10.05 8.62
CA PHE A 238 -3.64 -9.32 7.57
C PHE A 238 -5.02 -9.94 7.28
N GLY A 239 -5.14 -11.28 7.38
CA GLY A 239 -6.43 -11.96 7.30
C GLY A 239 -7.40 -11.52 8.42
N ASP A 240 -6.91 -11.39 9.64
CA ASP A 240 -7.68 -10.85 10.77
C ASP A 240 -8.14 -9.40 10.50
N VAL A 241 -7.31 -8.57 9.86
CA VAL A 241 -7.69 -7.21 9.42
C VAL A 241 -8.82 -7.26 8.40
N MET A 242 -8.72 -8.13 7.38
CA MET A 242 -9.76 -8.26 6.35
C MET A 242 -11.10 -8.68 6.94
N GLU A 243 -11.10 -9.61 7.89
CA GLU A 243 -12.32 -10.04 8.58
C GLU A 243 -12.91 -8.91 9.45
N ALA A 244 -12.10 -8.27 10.30
CA ALA A 244 -12.56 -7.18 11.16
C ALA A 244 -13.12 -5.99 10.38
N LEU A 245 -12.56 -5.71 9.19
CA LEU A 245 -13.03 -4.68 8.28
C LEU A 245 -14.07 -5.16 7.27
N LYS A 246 -14.54 -6.40 7.34
CA LYS A 246 -15.54 -6.97 6.42
C LYS A 246 -15.14 -6.84 4.96
N MET A 247 -13.94 -7.28 4.64
CA MET A 247 -13.39 -7.35 3.27
C MET A 247 -13.51 -8.76 2.68
N SER A 248 -13.89 -9.74 3.50
CA SER A 248 -13.92 -11.17 3.13
C SER A 248 -15.14 -11.91 3.70
N ASP A 249 -16.13 -11.22 4.27
CA ASP A 249 -17.31 -11.81 4.92
C ASP A 249 -18.22 -12.50 3.91
N GLY A 250 -18.33 -11.94 2.69
CA GLY A 250 -19.06 -12.52 1.56
C GLY A 250 -18.33 -13.67 0.87
N GLY A 251 -17.31 -14.25 1.51
CA GLY A 251 -16.52 -15.36 0.99
C GLY A 251 -15.75 -14.99 -0.29
N GLU A 252 -15.71 -15.93 -1.24
CA GLU A 252 -14.89 -15.78 -2.44
C GLU A 252 -15.35 -14.62 -3.35
N ALA A 253 -16.65 -14.32 -3.42
CA ALA A 253 -17.16 -13.25 -4.27
C ALA A 253 -16.70 -11.86 -3.79
N GLU A 254 -16.84 -11.59 -2.49
CA GLU A 254 -16.38 -10.31 -1.91
C GLU A 254 -14.86 -10.19 -1.95
N LEU A 255 -14.14 -11.27 -1.65
CA LEU A 255 -12.69 -11.27 -1.72
C LEU A 255 -12.17 -11.00 -3.16
N ARG A 256 -12.87 -11.51 -4.17
CA ARG A 256 -12.55 -11.20 -5.58
C ARG A 256 -12.81 -9.74 -5.92
N GLU A 257 -13.83 -9.14 -5.35
CA GLU A 257 -14.10 -7.71 -5.51
C GLU A 257 -13.01 -6.86 -4.84
N TYR A 258 -12.58 -7.22 -3.63
CA TYR A 258 -11.45 -6.57 -2.98
C TYR A 258 -10.16 -6.72 -3.80
N ALA A 259 -9.85 -7.94 -4.25
CA ALA A 259 -8.72 -8.21 -5.13
C ALA A 259 -8.77 -7.39 -6.43
N ARG A 260 -9.97 -7.19 -6.99
CA ARG A 260 -10.17 -6.33 -8.16
C ARG A 260 -9.83 -4.88 -7.85
N GLN A 261 -10.25 -4.36 -6.72
CA GLN A 261 -9.96 -2.98 -6.34
C GLN A 261 -8.47 -2.73 -6.11
N VAL A 262 -7.77 -3.66 -5.48
CA VAL A 262 -6.30 -3.60 -5.25
C VAL A 262 -5.54 -3.75 -6.56
N GLY A 263 -5.88 -4.76 -7.37
CA GLY A 263 -5.15 -5.11 -8.59
C GLY A 263 -5.54 -4.32 -9.84
N ARG A 264 -6.53 -3.42 -9.78
CA ARG A 264 -7.08 -2.75 -10.97
C ARG A 264 -6.04 -1.94 -11.74
N ALA A 265 -5.36 -1.02 -11.07
CA ALA A 265 -4.40 -0.13 -11.72
C ALA A 265 -3.21 -0.93 -12.28
N GLU A 266 -2.75 -1.94 -11.54
CA GLU A 266 -1.73 -2.88 -11.99
C GLU A 266 -2.17 -3.71 -13.21
N HIS A 267 -3.44 -4.15 -13.23
CA HIS A 267 -4.04 -4.85 -14.36
C HIS A 267 -4.13 -3.97 -15.60
N GLU A 268 -4.69 -2.77 -15.48
CA GLU A 268 -4.81 -1.80 -16.57
C GLU A 268 -3.43 -1.45 -17.14
N LEU A 269 -2.42 -1.29 -16.28
CA LEU A 269 -1.05 -0.99 -16.72
C LEU A 269 -0.38 -2.16 -17.45
N MET A 270 -0.34 -3.34 -16.82
CA MET A 270 0.50 -4.44 -17.31
C MET A 270 -0.24 -5.42 -18.22
N TRP A 271 -1.57 -5.46 -18.22
CA TRP A 271 -2.37 -6.55 -18.81
C TRP A 271 -3.51 -6.08 -19.70
N ALA A 272 -3.64 -4.78 -20.01
CA ALA A 272 -4.72 -4.23 -20.86
C ALA A 272 -4.94 -4.96 -22.21
N HIS A 273 -3.91 -5.62 -22.76
CA HIS A 273 -4.00 -6.39 -24.00
C HIS A 273 -4.63 -7.79 -23.83
N ARG A 274 -4.79 -8.29 -22.61
CA ARG A 274 -5.36 -9.62 -22.35
C ARG A 274 -6.85 -9.53 -22.05
N GLN A 275 -7.67 -9.71 -23.08
CA GLN A 275 -9.12 -9.87 -22.93
C GLN A 275 -9.42 -11.05 -21.99
N GLY A 276 -10.26 -10.83 -20.98
CA GLY A 276 -10.84 -11.89 -20.14
C GLY A 276 -10.32 -12.04 -18.71
N MET A 277 -9.14 -11.50 -18.35
CA MET A 277 -8.75 -11.42 -16.94
C MET A 277 -9.35 -10.16 -16.31
N ARG A 278 -10.23 -10.32 -15.30
CA ARG A 278 -10.78 -9.17 -14.57
C ARG A 278 -9.88 -8.69 -13.43
N VAL A 279 -9.02 -9.57 -12.92
CA VAL A 279 -8.07 -9.34 -11.81
C VAL A 279 -6.83 -10.21 -12.04
N PRO A 280 -5.61 -9.75 -11.74
CA PRO A 280 -4.44 -10.63 -11.76
C PRO A 280 -4.59 -11.72 -10.67
N ASP A 281 -4.56 -12.99 -11.08
CA ASP A 281 -4.86 -14.14 -10.21
C ASP A 281 -3.97 -14.24 -8.95
N TYR A 282 -2.72 -13.76 -9.03
CA TYR A 282 -1.80 -13.76 -7.89
C TYR A 282 -2.25 -12.82 -6.75
N VAL A 283 -2.95 -11.71 -7.05
CA VAL A 283 -3.49 -10.79 -6.04
C VAL A 283 -4.55 -11.51 -5.22
N PHE A 284 -5.51 -12.12 -5.93
CA PHE A 284 -6.58 -12.88 -5.28
C PHE A 284 -6.03 -14.07 -4.48
N LYS A 285 -5.03 -14.79 -5.00
CA LYS A 285 -4.40 -15.91 -4.29
C LYS A 285 -3.72 -15.50 -2.99
N SER A 286 -2.99 -14.39 -2.98
CA SER A 286 -2.34 -13.88 -1.76
C SER A 286 -3.39 -13.44 -0.72
N LEU A 287 -4.43 -12.71 -1.14
CA LEU A 287 -5.55 -12.35 -0.26
C LEU A 287 -6.29 -13.58 0.27
N LYS A 288 -6.57 -14.58 -0.58
CA LYS A 288 -7.21 -15.84 -0.16
C LYS A 288 -6.36 -16.59 0.85
N ARG A 289 -5.04 -16.61 0.65
CA ARG A 289 -4.11 -17.21 1.62
C ARG A 289 -4.14 -16.51 2.97
N ALA A 290 -4.22 -15.18 3.00
CA ALA A 290 -4.38 -14.43 4.26
C ALA A 290 -5.68 -14.80 4.98
N ALA A 291 -6.81 -14.82 4.27
CA ALA A 291 -8.10 -15.21 4.85
C ALA A 291 -8.12 -16.66 5.37
N VAL A 292 -7.54 -17.60 4.62
CA VAL A 292 -7.43 -19.01 5.03
C VAL A 292 -6.55 -19.15 6.28
N LEU A 293 -5.38 -18.52 6.31
CA LEU A 293 -4.47 -18.63 7.46
C LEU A 293 -5.05 -17.98 8.74
N ALA A 294 -5.86 -16.92 8.61
CA ALA A 294 -6.58 -16.33 9.73
C ALA A 294 -7.66 -17.27 10.27
N ALA A 295 -8.44 -17.91 9.39
CA ALA A 295 -9.43 -18.90 9.81
C ALA A 295 -8.77 -20.13 10.47
N GLU A 296 -7.71 -20.68 9.88
CA GLU A 296 -6.95 -21.81 10.44
C GLU A 296 -6.43 -21.50 11.85
N ARG A 297 -5.96 -20.28 12.10
CA ARG A 297 -5.50 -19.82 13.42
C ARG A 297 -6.61 -19.85 14.47
N LYS A 298 -7.86 -19.58 14.08
CA LYS A 298 -9.04 -19.62 14.95
C LYS A 298 -9.64 -21.02 15.10
N GLY A 299 -9.14 -22.00 14.34
CA GLY A 299 -9.72 -23.34 14.26
C GLY A 299 -10.93 -23.43 13.31
N ASP A 300 -11.13 -22.41 12.47
CA ASP A 300 -12.23 -22.30 11.53
C ASP A 300 -11.81 -22.69 10.09
N VAL A 301 -12.79 -22.75 9.19
CA VAL A 301 -12.59 -22.98 7.75
C VAL A 301 -13.04 -21.77 6.96
N TRP A 302 -12.24 -21.34 5.97
CA TRP A 302 -12.61 -20.25 5.06
C TRP A 302 -13.01 -20.76 3.66
N PRO A 303 -14.08 -20.22 3.04
CA PRO A 303 -15.04 -19.29 3.65
C PRO A 303 -15.88 -20.02 4.71
N ALA A 304 -16.28 -19.29 5.77
CA ALA A 304 -17.19 -19.84 6.76
C ALA A 304 -18.44 -20.37 6.06
N ALA A 305 -18.96 -21.52 6.51
CA ALA A 305 -20.21 -22.04 5.97
C ALA A 305 -21.29 -20.99 6.15
N GLN A 306 -21.88 -20.50 5.06
CA GLN A 306 -23.03 -19.60 5.16
C GLN A 306 -24.13 -20.35 5.90
N PRO A 307 -24.73 -19.77 6.97
CA PRO A 307 -25.91 -20.37 7.56
C PRO A 307 -26.95 -20.53 6.46
N ALA A 308 -27.50 -21.74 6.33
CA ALA A 308 -28.48 -22.06 5.31
C ALA A 308 -29.75 -21.22 5.52
N GLY A 309 -29.87 -20.11 4.79
CA GLY A 309 -31.07 -19.28 4.70
C GLY A 309 -31.37 -18.44 5.95
N SER A 310 -31.33 -17.12 5.78
CA SER A 310 -32.10 -16.16 6.60
C SER A 310 -32.89 -15.26 5.66
#